data_AF-A0AA47ENQ9-F1
#
_entry.id   AF-A0AA47ENQ9-F1
#
_cell.length_a   1.000
_cell.length_b   1.000
_cell.length_c   1.000
_cell.angle_alpha   90.00
_cell.angle_beta   90.00
_cell.angle_gamma   90.00
#
_symmetry.space_group_name_H-M   'P 1'
#
loop_
_entity.id
_entity.type
_entity.pdbx_description
1 polymer ?
#
loop_
_entity_poly.entity_id
_entity_poly.type
_entity_poly.pdbx_seq_one_letter_code
_entity_poly.pdbx_strand_id
1 'polypeptide(L)'
;MNKSKNIIKKALLILYFVILPISFSNRAIYGTWNVFSYPNKVSFHGYSYYHNGSIEVLTGDNKPKYEVSKIIDKITCKKIYSYKRDFMGNGKSVYLYLGSNRYLILSSGGGG
;
A
#
# COMPACT_ATOMS: atom_id res chain seq x y z
N MET A 1 -24.78 -20.14 30.61
CA MET A 1 -23.51 -20.49 29.92
C MET A 1 -23.60 -20.58 28.38
N ASN A 2 -24.75 -20.96 27.78
CA ASN A 2 -24.88 -21.11 26.31
C ASN A 2 -25.05 -19.81 25.50
N LYS A 3 -25.67 -18.76 26.07
CA LYS A 3 -25.91 -17.48 25.35
C LYS A 3 -24.60 -16.76 24.98
N SER A 4 -23.65 -16.69 25.92
CA SER A 4 -22.33 -16.07 25.70
C SER A 4 -21.52 -16.82 24.64
N LYS A 5 -21.51 -18.17 24.68
CA LYS A 5 -20.85 -19.00 23.65
C LYS A 5 -21.40 -18.75 22.23
N ASN A 6 -22.71 -18.52 22.09
CA ASN A 6 -23.32 -18.23 20.79
C ASN A 6 -23.01 -16.81 20.28
N ILE A 7 -22.90 -15.82 21.17
CA ILE A 7 -22.49 -14.46 20.80
C ILE A 7 -21.02 -14.46 20.34
N ILE A 8 -20.14 -15.14 21.08
CA ILE A 8 -18.73 -15.30 20.72
C ILE A 8 -18.59 -15.99 19.36
N LYS A 9 -19.34 -17.07 19.11
CA LYS A 9 -19.36 -17.72 17.79
C LYS A 9 -19.77 -16.78 16.67
N LYS A 10 -20.82 -15.98 16.87
CA LYS A 10 -21.27 -15.00 15.86
C LYS A 10 -20.23 -13.90 15.63
N ALA A 11 -19.61 -13.40 16.70
CA ALA A 11 -18.55 -12.40 16.61
C ALA A 11 -17.33 -12.94 15.85
N LEU A 12 -16.90 -14.18 16.13
CA LEU A 12 -15.83 -14.86 15.40
C LEU A 12 -16.19 -15.07 13.92
N LEU A 13 -17.46 -15.38 13.64
CA LEU A 13 -17.92 -15.56 12.27
C LEU A 13 -17.86 -14.23 11.50
N ILE A 14 -18.32 -13.13 12.09
CA ILE A 14 -18.19 -11.79 11.49
C ILE A 14 -16.71 -11.41 11.31
N LEU A 15 -15.86 -11.68 12.31
CA LEU A 15 -14.42 -11.47 12.24
C LEU A 15 -13.82 -12.21 11.03
N TYR A 16 -14.17 -13.49 10.87
CA TYR A 16 -13.69 -14.34 9.78
C TYR A 16 -14.17 -13.83 8.42
N PHE A 17 -15.46 -13.52 8.27
CA PHE A 17 -16.02 -13.12 6.98
C PHE A 17 -15.69 -11.69 6.55
N VAL A 18 -15.32 -10.80 7.48
CA VAL A 18 -15.00 -9.41 7.15
C VAL A 18 -13.49 -9.17 7.12
N ILE A 19 -12.75 -9.62 8.14
CA ILE A 19 -11.33 -9.28 8.27
C ILE A 19 -10.46 -10.10 7.32
N LEU A 20 -10.75 -11.39 7.12
CA LEU A 20 -9.92 -12.23 6.25
C LEU A 20 -9.95 -11.76 4.80
N PRO A 21 -11.10 -11.46 4.17
CA PRO A 21 -11.10 -10.96 2.80
C PRO A 21 -10.34 -9.64 2.66
N ILE A 22 -10.46 -8.74 3.63
CA ILE A 22 -9.71 -7.47 3.65
C ILE A 22 -8.22 -7.75 3.73
N SER A 23 -7.78 -8.62 4.64
CA SER A 23 -6.38 -8.96 4.84
C SER A 23 -5.79 -9.69 3.62
N PHE A 24 -6.54 -10.61 3.02
CA PHE A 24 -6.16 -11.33 1.80
C PHE A 24 -6.06 -10.38 0.60
N SER A 25 -7.04 -9.49 0.44
CA SER A 25 -7.01 -8.44 -0.60
C SER A 25 -5.81 -7.51 -0.41
N ASN A 26 -5.52 -7.11 0.83
CA ASN A 26 -4.35 -6.29 1.15
C ASN A 26 -3.04 -7.02 0.80
N ARG A 27 -2.95 -8.33 1.08
CA ARG A 27 -1.79 -9.14 0.71
C ARG A 27 -1.64 -9.28 -0.80
N ALA A 28 -2.72 -9.48 -1.52
CA ALA A 28 -2.70 -9.59 -2.99
C ALA A 28 -2.22 -8.28 -3.64
N ILE A 29 -2.76 -7.15 -3.19
CA ILE A 29 -2.53 -5.83 -3.80
C ILE A 29 -1.20 -5.23 -3.35
N TYR A 30 -0.94 -5.23 -2.04
CA TYR A 30 0.20 -4.53 -1.44
C TYR A 30 1.34 -5.45 -1.01
N GLY A 31 1.14 -6.76 -1.07
CA GLY A 31 2.14 -7.71 -0.59
C GLY A 31 2.27 -7.75 0.92
N THR A 32 1.30 -7.27 1.71
CA THR A 32 1.31 -7.36 3.18
C THR A 32 -0.04 -7.80 3.74
N TRP A 33 -0.05 -8.54 4.86
CA TRP A 33 -1.31 -8.96 5.49
C TRP A 33 -1.93 -7.85 6.35
N ASN A 34 -1.09 -6.99 6.93
CA ASN A 34 -1.54 -5.91 7.79
C ASN A 34 -1.88 -4.67 6.93
N VAL A 35 -3.14 -4.23 6.97
CA VAL A 35 -3.63 -3.05 6.23
C VAL A 35 -2.90 -1.77 6.64
N PHE A 36 -2.46 -1.67 7.89
CA PHE A 36 -1.73 -0.51 8.42
C PHE A 36 -0.22 -0.57 8.15
N SER A 37 0.28 -1.71 7.70
CA SER A 37 1.70 -1.84 7.34
C SER A 37 2.00 -1.19 6.00
N TYR A 38 3.28 -0.85 5.82
CA TYR A 38 3.77 -0.38 4.54
C TYR A 38 3.65 -1.46 3.46
N PRO A 39 3.20 -1.10 2.25
CA PRO A 39 3.16 -2.02 1.13
C PRO A 39 4.57 -2.51 0.80
N ASN A 40 4.70 -3.81 0.56
CA ASN A 40 5.91 -4.40 -0.02
C ASN A 40 5.97 -4.16 -1.53
N LYS A 41 4.81 -3.99 -2.17
CA LYS A 41 4.69 -3.67 -3.59
C LYS A 41 3.47 -2.81 -3.88
N VAL A 42 3.52 -2.08 -4.99
CA VAL A 42 2.36 -1.43 -5.61
C VAL A 42 2.43 -1.64 -7.12
N SER A 43 1.29 -1.79 -7.78
CA SER A 43 1.25 -2.05 -9.23
C SER A 43 0.41 -1.03 -9.98
N PHE A 44 0.90 -0.57 -11.13
CA PHE A 44 0.25 0.38 -12.02
C PHE A 44 0.33 -0.11 -13.47
N HIS A 45 -0.81 -0.32 -14.12
CA HIS A 45 -0.90 -0.78 -15.52
C HIS A 45 0.10 -1.89 -15.90
N GLY A 46 0.20 -2.93 -15.07
CA GLY A 46 1.10 -4.08 -15.31
C GLY A 46 2.52 -3.93 -14.75
N TYR A 47 2.98 -2.72 -14.44
CA TYR A 47 4.27 -2.49 -13.78
C TYR A 47 4.16 -2.67 -12.27
N SER A 48 5.14 -3.34 -11.66
CA SER A 48 5.19 -3.57 -10.21
C SER A 48 6.41 -2.88 -9.60
N TYR A 49 6.14 -2.05 -8.60
CA TYR A 49 7.12 -1.27 -7.86
C TYR A 49 7.27 -1.89 -6.49
N TYR A 50 8.48 -2.28 -6.13
CA TYR A 50 8.79 -2.96 -4.90
C TYR A 50 9.47 -2.02 -3.93
N HIS A 51 9.07 -2.13 -2.67
CA HIS A 51 9.73 -1.47 -1.57
C HIS A 51 11.15 -2.03 -1.41
N ASN A 52 12.16 -1.16 -1.38
CA ASN A 52 13.58 -1.51 -1.29
C ASN A 52 14.21 -1.30 0.11
N GLY A 53 13.41 -1.05 1.14
CA GLY A 53 13.88 -0.70 2.49
C GLY A 53 14.06 0.80 2.75
N SER A 54 14.05 1.66 1.72
CA SER A 54 14.42 3.07 1.87
C SER A 54 13.23 3.96 2.26
N ILE A 55 13.41 4.73 3.34
CA ILE A 55 12.55 5.83 3.74
C ILE A 55 13.37 7.11 3.70
N GLU A 56 12.89 8.10 2.96
CA GLU A 56 13.58 9.39 2.80
C GLU A 56 12.68 10.55 3.19
N VAL A 57 13.30 11.61 3.71
CA VAL A 57 12.64 12.90 3.93
C VAL A 57 12.84 13.74 2.67
N LEU A 58 11.76 13.99 1.94
CA LEU A 58 11.79 14.66 0.64
C LEU A 58 11.11 16.03 0.73
N THR A 59 11.87 17.10 0.51
CA THR A 59 11.42 18.49 0.67
C THR A 59 11.82 19.36 -0.53
N GLY A 60 11.19 20.54 -0.64
CA GLY A 60 11.46 21.48 -1.73
C GLY A 60 11.25 20.85 -3.11
N ASP A 61 12.23 21.03 -4.00
CA ASP A 61 12.19 20.48 -5.36
C ASP A 61 12.29 18.96 -5.43
N ASN A 62 12.90 18.35 -4.40
CA ASN A 62 12.98 16.90 -4.26
C ASN A 62 11.69 16.30 -3.71
N LYS A 63 10.62 17.07 -3.50
CA LYS A 63 9.33 16.49 -3.10
C LYS A 63 8.55 15.95 -4.31
N PRO A 64 8.06 14.69 -4.29
CA PRO A 64 7.16 14.17 -5.32
C PRO A 64 5.93 15.07 -5.50
N LYS A 65 5.64 15.47 -6.75
CA LYS A 65 4.69 16.55 -7.05
C LYS A 65 3.31 16.05 -7.47
N TYR A 66 3.21 14.85 -8.01
CA TYR A 66 1.96 14.32 -8.57
C TYR A 66 1.43 13.19 -7.71
N GLU A 67 0.20 13.30 -7.20
CA GLU A 67 -0.48 12.18 -6.56
C GLU A 67 -1.00 11.21 -7.63
N VAL A 68 -0.60 9.95 -7.52
CA VAL A 68 -0.94 8.88 -8.48
C VAL A 68 -1.72 7.74 -7.83
N SER A 69 -2.19 7.92 -6.58
CA SER A 69 -2.99 6.95 -5.84
C SER A 69 -4.24 6.48 -6.61
N LYS A 70 -4.42 5.17 -6.74
CA LYS A 70 -5.67 4.55 -7.23
C LYS A 70 -6.76 4.63 -6.16
N ILE A 71 -7.99 4.31 -6.55
CA ILE A 71 -9.15 4.26 -5.65
C ILE A 71 -8.86 3.34 -4.44
N ILE A 72 -8.29 2.17 -4.68
CA ILE A 72 -7.98 1.22 -3.59
C ILE A 72 -6.88 1.74 -2.65
N ASP A 73 -5.91 2.50 -3.16
CA ASP A 73 -4.85 3.10 -2.36
C ASP A 73 -5.47 4.12 -1.39
N LYS A 74 -6.39 4.96 -1.89
CA LYS A 74 -7.15 5.92 -1.08
C LYS A 74 -8.01 5.26 -0.01
N ILE A 75 -8.74 4.19 -0.34
CA ILE A 75 -9.58 3.43 0.62
C ILE A 75 -8.72 2.84 1.75
N THR A 76 -7.50 2.40 1.43
CA THR A 76 -6.56 1.85 2.42
C THR A 76 -5.62 2.89 3.03
N CYS A 77 -5.96 4.18 2.87
CA CYS A 77 -5.21 5.34 3.37
C CYS A 77 -3.75 5.42 2.91
N LYS A 78 -3.42 4.83 1.75
CA LYS A 78 -2.10 4.87 1.12
C LYS A 78 -2.09 5.96 0.05
N LYS A 79 -1.31 7.02 0.30
CA LYS A 79 -1.12 8.11 -0.67
C LYS A 79 0.19 7.91 -1.40
N ILE A 80 0.11 7.68 -2.72
CA ILE A 80 1.26 7.38 -3.57
C ILE A 80 1.48 8.56 -4.50
N TYR A 81 2.74 8.96 -4.63
CA TYR A 81 3.16 10.09 -5.45
C TYR A 81 4.24 9.69 -6.45
N SER A 82 4.44 10.55 -7.45
CA SER A 82 5.54 10.47 -8.40
C SER A 82 6.13 11.87 -8.65
N TYR A 83 7.36 11.91 -9.17
CA TYR A 83 7.97 13.15 -9.64
C TYR A 83 7.46 13.61 -10.99
N LYS A 84 7.05 12.67 -11.86
CA LYS A 84 6.64 12.93 -13.24
C LYS A 84 5.26 12.32 -13.50
N ARG A 85 4.50 12.92 -14.42
CA ARG A 85 3.22 12.35 -14.89
C ARG A 85 3.43 11.02 -15.63
N ASP A 86 4.52 10.91 -16.39
CA ASP A 86 4.96 9.65 -16.97
C ASP A 86 5.84 8.87 -15.97
N PHE A 87 5.22 8.31 -14.93
CA PHE A 87 5.91 7.53 -13.89
C PHE A 87 5.90 6.02 -14.14
N MET A 88 5.14 5.56 -15.14
CA MET A 88 4.95 4.12 -15.42
C MET A 88 6.10 3.55 -16.25
N GLY A 89 6.63 2.41 -15.84
CA GLY A 89 7.73 1.74 -16.55
C GLY A 89 8.82 1.19 -15.65
N ASN A 90 9.71 0.39 -16.25
CA ASN A 90 10.90 -0.15 -15.60
C ASN A 90 11.91 0.96 -15.27
N GLY A 91 12.67 0.80 -14.19
CA GLY A 91 13.66 1.80 -13.74
C GLY A 91 13.06 3.10 -13.19
N LYS A 92 11.73 3.14 -13.00
CA LYS A 92 11.03 4.28 -12.39
C LYS A 92 10.68 3.98 -10.93
N SER A 93 10.42 5.04 -10.17
CA SER A 93 10.04 4.97 -8.77
C SER A 93 8.76 5.74 -8.46
N VAL A 94 8.04 5.25 -7.47
CA VAL A 94 6.89 5.91 -6.84
C VAL A 94 7.12 6.00 -5.33
N TYR A 95 6.42 6.92 -4.69
CA TYR A 95 6.72 7.37 -3.35
C TYR A 95 5.46 7.30 -2.49
N LEU A 96 5.42 6.39 -1.53
CA LEU A 96 4.32 6.33 -0.58
C LEU A 96 4.56 7.32 0.54
N TYR A 97 3.62 8.24 0.76
CA TYR A 97 3.69 9.25 1.81
C TYR A 97 3.44 8.64 3.20
N LEU A 98 4.36 8.90 4.13
CA LEU A 98 4.35 8.42 5.52
C LEU A 98 4.08 9.51 6.56
N GLY A 99 3.77 10.74 6.13
CA GLY A 99 3.62 11.89 7.03
C GLY A 99 4.91 12.69 7.20
N SER A 100 4.77 14.00 7.47
CA SER A 100 5.89 14.92 7.75
C SER A 100 6.98 14.90 6.67
N ASN A 101 6.57 14.90 5.40
CA ASN A 101 7.45 14.81 4.23
C ASN A 101 8.33 13.54 4.16
N ARG A 102 8.01 12.49 4.93
CA ARG A 102 8.66 11.18 4.81
C ARG A 102 7.99 10.36 3.72
N TYR A 103 8.79 9.67 2.93
CA TYR A 103 8.33 8.84 1.83
C TYR A 103 9.04 7.51 1.83
N LEU A 104 8.27 6.43 1.67
CA LEU A 104 8.79 5.12 1.34
C LEU A 104 9.00 5.05 -0.18
N ILE A 105 10.18 4.63 -0.60
CA ILE A 105 10.51 4.51 -2.02
C ILE A 105 10.14 3.12 -2.52
N LEU A 106 9.37 3.06 -3.61
CA LEU A 106 9.06 1.83 -4.32
C LEU A 106 9.55 1.94 -5.77
N SER A 107 10.37 1.00 -6.21
CA SER A 107 11.01 1.04 -7.53
C SER A 107 10.62 -0.16 -8.37
N SER A 108 10.36 0.06 -9.65
CA SER A 108 10.17 -1.03 -10.61
C SER A 108 11.53 -1.55 -11.04
N GLY A 109 11.76 -2.85 -10.88
CA GLY A 109 12.98 -3.49 -11.37
C GLY A 109 13.17 -3.24 -12.87
N GLY A 110 14.41 -2.98 -13.26
CA GLY A 110 14.86 -2.99 -14.65
C GLY A 110 16.09 -3.85 -14.71
N GLY A 111 15.99 -5.00 -15.38
CA GLY A 111 17.18 -5.71 -15.83
C GLY A 111 17.91 -4.81 -16.82
N GLY A 112 19.19 -4.58 -16.57
CA GLY A 112 20.13 -4.31 -17.66
C GLY A 112 20.36 -5.59 -18.45
#